data_AF-A0A8X8W9Q4-F1
#
_entry.id   AF-A0A8X8W9Q4-F1
#
_cell.length_a   1.000
_cell.length_b   1.000
_cell.length_c   1.000
_cell.angle_alpha   90.00
_cell.angle_beta   90.00
_cell.angle_gamma   90.00
#
_symmetry.space_group_name_H-M   'P 1'
#
loop_
_entity.id
_entity.type
_entity.pdbx_description
1 polymer ?
#
loop_
_entity_poly.entity_id
_entity_poly.type
_entity_poly.pdbx_seq_one_letter_code
_entity_poly.pdbx_strand_id
1 'polypeptide(L)'
;MRSLLMQQGLWAQLTAKGNEKKADEKDDKWVTLAEKAHSTIMLCLSDDVIIEVANQETAVALWTKLESLYMTKSLTNKLLLKQRLFRLHKQEGKPLRDHLENLNKILLDLRNVEVKVEDEDAALILLVSLLKSYKNFVESFMTGKETLSLEDVRSVIHVREYRQQATSSATESQASGLSAMGTGQKKSGKKKSKSKGGSKGFHPGDICRYCKEPGH
;
A
#
# COMPACT_ATOMS: atom_id res chain seq x y z
N MET A 1 -5.50 -21.41 -0.49
CA MET A 1 -5.77 -22.72 -1.15
C MET A 1 -5.57 -23.91 -0.20
N ARG A 2 -4.40 -24.09 0.44
CA ARG A 2 -4.16 -25.21 1.37
C ARG A 2 -5.20 -25.33 2.50
N SER A 3 -5.54 -24.23 3.17
CA SER A 3 -6.57 -24.19 4.23
C SER A 3 -7.96 -24.60 3.74
N LEU A 4 -8.36 -24.17 2.53
CA LEU A 4 -9.62 -24.52 1.90
C LEU A 4 -9.72 -26.03 1.63
N LEU A 5 -8.66 -26.62 1.09
CA LEU A 5 -8.58 -28.06 0.80
C LEU A 5 -8.58 -28.90 2.09
N MET A 6 -8.00 -28.39 3.17
CA MET A 6 -8.07 -29.04 4.49
C MET A 6 -9.48 -29.00 5.07
N GLN A 7 -10.16 -27.86 4.99
CA GLN A 7 -11.55 -27.72 5.43
C GLN A 7 -12.51 -28.65 4.67
N GLN A 8 -12.27 -28.85 3.38
CA GLN A 8 -13.10 -29.72 2.53
C GLN A 8 -12.72 -31.21 2.62
N GLY A 9 -11.71 -31.58 3.41
CA GLY A 9 -11.25 -32.96 3.54
C GLY A 9 -10.52 -33.51 2.30
N LEU A 10 -10.17 -32.64 1.35
CA LEU A 10 -9.55 -33.01 0.08
C LEU A 10 -8.01 -33.08 0.16
N TRP A 11 -7.42 -32.56 1.24
CA TRP A 11 -5.97 -32.50 1.43
C TRP A 11 -5.27 -33.87 1.43
N ALA A 12 -5.95 -34.91 1.94
CA ALA A 12 -5.40 -36.28 1.97
C ALA A 12 -5.14 -36.85 0.57
N GLN A 13 -5.84 -36.38 -0.45
CA GLN A 13 -5.68 -36.79 -1.85
C GLN A 13 -4.38 -36.28 -2.48
N LEU A 14 -3.83 -35.19 -1.94
CA LEU A 14 -2.69 -34.46 -2.50
C LEU A 14 -1.35 -34.85 -1.85
N THR A 15 -1.38 -35.71 -0.83
CA THR A 15 -0.20 -36.11 -0.06
C THR A 15 0.18 -37.57 -0.34
N ALA A 16 1.48 -37.89 -0.33
CA ALA A 16 2.00 -39.23 -0.64
C ALA A 16 1.39 -40.35 0.23
N LYS A 17 0.99 -40.04 1.48
CA LYS A 17 0.27 -40.95 2.39
C LYS A 17 -1.11 -41.41 1.88
N GLY A 18 -1.74 -40.68 0.96
CA GLY A 18 -2.99 -41.09 0.31
C GLY A 18 -2.78 -42.13 -0.80
N ASN A 19 -1.60 -42.16 -1.41
CA ASN A 19 -1.27 -43.12 -2.47
C ASN A 19 -0.91 -44.52 -1.93
N GLU A 20 -0.45 -44.63 -0.69
CA GLU A 20 -0.15 -45.93 -0.04
C GLU A 20 -1.41 -46.74 0.32
N LYS A 21 -2.55 -46.07 0.51
CA LYS A 21 -3.84 -46.75 0.77
C LYS A 21 -4.46 -47.41 -0.47
N LYS A 22 -3.85 -47.25 -1.66
CA LYS A 22 -4.36 -47.79 -2.93
C LYS A 22 -3.95 -49.25 -3.23
N ALA A 23 -3.22 -49.92 -2.34
CA ALA A 23 -2.86 -51.31 -2.58
C ALA A 23 -4.05 -52.27 -2.43
N ASP A 24 -5.10 -51.89 -1.70
CA ASP A 24 -6.35 -52.65 -1.58
C ASP A 24 -7.55 -51.82 -2.06
N GLU A 25 -8.18 -52.32 -3.12
CA GLU A 25 -9.43 -51.89 -3.76
C GLU A 25 -9.53 -50.43 -4.28
N LYS A 26 -9.93 -50.32 -5.56
CA LYS A 26 -10.42 -49.07 -6.16
C LYS A 26 -11.66 -48.61 -5.40
N ASP A 27 -11.47 -47.85 -4.34
CA ASP A 27 -12.55 -47.17 -3.65
C ASP A 27 -13.05 -46.04 -4.58
N ASP A 28 -14.18 -46.21 -5.27
CA ASP A 28 -14.78 -45.20 -6.16
C ASP A 28 -14.93 -43.83 -5.46
N LYS A 29 -15.07 -43.86 -4.12
CA LYS A 29 -15.06 -42.67 -3.26
C LYS A 29 -13.73 -41.91 -3.31
N TRP A 30 -12.61 -42.62 -3.45
CA TRP A 30 -11.29 -42.02 -3.55
C TRP A 30 -11.08 -41.33 -4.90
N VAL A 31 -11.55 -41.94 -5.99
CA VAL A 31 -11.50 -41.36 -7.34
C VAL A 31 -12.33 -40.08 -7.41
N THR A 32 -13.58 -40.14 -6.93
CA THR A 32 -14.48 -38.97 -6.87
C THR A 32 -13.94 -37.84 -5.98
N LEU A 33 -13.27 -38.17 -4.87
CA LEU A 33 -12.58 -37.17 -4.03
C LEU A 33 -11.37 -36.56 -4.74
N ALA A 34 -10.61 -37.34 -5.50
CA ALA A 34 -9.48 -36.84 -6.28
C ALA A 34 -9.92 -35.90 -7.41
N GLU A 35 -11.00 -36.24 -8.13
CA GLU A 35 -11.61 -35.37 -9.15
C GLU A 35 -12.13 -34.07 -8.53
N LYS A 36 -12.83 -34.16 -7.39
CA LYS A 36 -13.29 -32.98 -6.66
C LYS A 36 -12.14 -32.09 -6.21
N ALA A 37 -11.03 -32.68 -5.76
CA ALA A 37 -9.81 -31.93 -5.42
C ALA A 37 -9.24 -31.21 -6.64
N HIS A 38 -9.16 -31.88 -7.80
CA HIS A 38 -8.72 -31.28 -9.06
C HIS A 38 -9.58 -30.07 -9.43
N SER A 39 -10.90 -30.25 -9.54
CA SER A 39 -11.80 -29.17 -9.93
C SER A 39 -11.77 -27.99 -8.95
N THR A 40 -11.68 -28.27 -7.65
CA THR A 40 -11.58 -27.22 -6.62
C THR A 40 -10.30 -26.41 -6.78
N ILE A 41 -9.17 -27.06 -7.06
CA ILE A 41 -7.90 -26.37 -7.31
C ILE A 41 -8.04 -25.49 -8.55
N MET A 42 -8.52 -26.04 -9.68
CA MET A 42 -8.71 -25.30 -10.93
C MET A 42 -9.59 -24.06 -10.77
N LEU A 43 -10.71 -24.18 -10.04
CA LEU A 43 -11.62 -23.06 -9.76
C LEU A 43 -11.00 -21.95 -8.90
N CYS A 44 -9.92 -22.25 -8.17
CA CYS A 44 -9.22 -21.27 -7.33
C CYS A 44 -8.05 -20.59 -8.06
N LEU A 45 -7.74 -20.98 -9.29
CA LEU A 45 -6.65 -20.41 -10.09
C LEU A 45 -7.16 -19.26 -10.96
N SER A 46 -6.29 -18.29 -11.26
CA SER A 46 -6.56 -17.26 -12.26
C SER A 46 -6.27 -17.79 -13.67
N ASP A 47 -6.90 -17.20 -14.68
CA ASP A 47 -6.84 -17.63 -16.09
C ASP A 47 -5.39 -17.85 -16.59
N ASP A 48 -4.48 -16.94 -16.24
CA ASP A 48 -3.06 -17.06 -16.63
C ASP A 48 -2.40 -18.35 -16.11
N VAL A 49 -2.75 -18.76 -14.89
CA VAL A 49 -2.18 -19.95 -14.23
C VAL A 49 -2.85 -21.22 -14.76
N ILE A 50 -4.15 -21.15 -15.09
CA ILE A 50 -4.90 -22.26 -15.69
C ILE A 50 -4.25 -22.70 -17.00
N ILE A 51 -3.80 -21.75 -17.83
CA ILE A 51 -3.10 -22.03 -19.09
C ILE A 51 -1.83 -22.85 -18.86
N GLU A 52 -1.04 -22.51 -17.84
CA GLU A 52 0.23 -23.20 -17.54
C GLU A 52 0.04 -24.62 -16.99
N VAL A 53 -1.10 -24.88 -16.33
CA VAL A 53 -1.38 -26.17 -15.69
C VAL A 53 -2.42 -27.02 -16.42
N ALA A 54 -2.96 -26.54 -17.55
CA ALA A 54 -4.00 -27.21 -18.32
C ALA A 54 -3.67 -28.66 -18.71
N ASN A 55 -2.38 -28.98 -18.86
CA ASN A 55 -1.92 -30.33 -19.22
C ASN A 55 -1.92 -31.33 -18.04
N GLN A 56 -2.31 -30.92 -16.83
CA GLN A 56 -2.30 -31.77 -15.63
C GLN A 56 -3.69 -32.37 -15.37
N GLU A 57 -3.84 -33.66 -15.63
CA GLU A 57 -5.12 -34.39 -15.49
C GLU A 57 -5.41 -34.89 -14.07
N THR A 58 -4.39 -34.98 -13.21
CA THR A 58 -4.53 -35.48 -11.83
C THR A 58 -4.34 -34.37 -10.81
N ALA A 59 -5.13 -34.38 -9.74
CA ALA A 59 -5.03 -33.39 -8.66
C ALA A 59 -3.62 -33.35 -8.04
N VAL A 60 -2.96 -34.51 -7.96
CA VAL A 60 -1.57 -34.62 -7.45
C VAL A 60 -0.58 -33.96 -8.42
N ALA A 61 -0.65 -34.27 -9.72
CA ALA A 61 0.27 -33.68 -10.70
C ALA A 61 0.04 -32.16 -10.86
N LEU A 62 -1.22 -31.72 -10.78
CA LEU A 62 -1.59 -30.31 -10.73
C LEU A 62 -0.97 -29.62 -9.52
N TRP A 63 -1.11 -30.22 -8.33
CA TRP A 63 -0.54 -29.67 -7.09
C TRP A 63 0.99 -29.63 -7.10
N THR A 64 1.66 -30.71 -7.55
CA THR A 64 3.12 -30.75 -7.64
C THR A 64 3.66 -29.79 -8.69
N LYS A 65 2.94 -29.58 -9.81
CA LYS A 65 3.30 -28.58 -10.81
C LYS A 65 3.20 -27.16 -10.24
N LEU A 66 2.11 -26.83 -9.54
CA LEU A 66 1.96 -25.55 -8.86
C LEU A 66 3.05 -25.34 -7.80
N GLU A 67 3.38 -26.38 -7.04
CA GLU A 67 4.49 -26.34 -6.08
C GLU A 67 5.83 -26.11 -6.79
N SER A 68 6.06 -26.74 -7.93
CA SER A 68 7.27 -26.51 -8.73
C SER A 68 7.35 -25.12 -9.34
N LEU A 69 6.24 -24.49 -9.69
CA LEU A 69 6.20 -23.18 -10.33
C LEU A 69 6.30 -22.04 -9.29
N TYR A 70 5.55 -22.15 -8.20
CA TYR A 70 5.38 -21.07 -7.24
C TYR A 70 6.06 -21.31 -5.89
N MET A 71 6.38 -22.56 -5.55
CA MET A 71 7.04 -22.94 -4.30
C MET A 71 8.46 -23.48 -4.53
N THR A 72 9.02 -23.34 -5.75
CA THR A 72 10.41 -23.71 -5.99
C THR A 72 11.31 -22.85 -5.12
N LYS A 73 12.02 -23.49 -4.19
CA LYS A 73 13.07 -22.91 -3.35
C LYS A 73 14.35 -22.57 -4.14
N SER A 74 14.24 -22.43 -5.46
CA SER A 74 15.37 -22.16 -6.34
C SER A 74 15.95 -20.78 -6.05
N LEU A 75 17.28 -20.66 -6.19
CA LEU A 75 17.96 -19.37 -6.05
C LEU A 75 17.41 -18.34 -7.04
N THR A 76 17.02 -18.77 -8.24
CA THR A 76 16.42 -17.92 -9.27
C THR A 76 15.08 -17.33 -8.82
N ASN A 77 14.20 -18.13 -8.23
CA ASN A 77 12.91 -17.64 -7.72
C ASN A 77 13.11 -16.68 -6.54
N LYS A 78 14.01 -17.02 -5.61
CA LYS A 78 14.40 -16.12 -4.50
C LYS A 78 14.94 -14.79 -5.02
N LEU A 79 15.81 -14.82 -6.03
CA LEU A 79 16.38 -13.63 -6.65
C LEU A 79 15.30 -12.78 -7.31
N LEU A 80 14.39 -13.40 -8.09
CA LEU A 80 13.32 -12.69 -8.77
C LEU A 80 12.35 -12.02 -7.78
N LEU A 81 11.98 -12.71 -6.69
CA LEU A 81 11.13 -12.15 -5.65
C LEU A 81 11.80 -10.97 -4.93
N LYS A 82 13.09 -11.10 -4.57
CA LYS A 82 13.86 -9.99 -3.99
C LYS A 82 13.97 -8.82 -4.97
N GLN A 83 14.24 -9.09 -6.24
CA GLN A 83 14.31 -8.10 -7.29
C GLN A 83 12.97 -7.36 -7.47
N ARG A 84 11.84 -8.08 -7.39
CA ARG A 84 10.50 -7.49 -7.43
C ARG A 84 10.22 -6.63 -6.19
N LEU A 85 10.64 -7.09 -5.01
CA LEU A 85 10.49 -6.36 -3.75
C LEU A 85 11.22 -5.02 -3.79
N PHE A 86 12.51 -5.01 -4.14
CA PHE A 86 13.31 -3.78 -4.19
C PHE A 86 12.93 -2.85 -5.36
N ARG A 87 12.27 -3.38 -6.41
CA ARG A 87 11.71 -2.56 -7.49
C ARG A 87 10.31 -2.04 -7.20
N LEU A 88 9.63 -2.55 -6.17
CA LEU A 88 8.31 -2.08 -5.81
C LEU A 88 8.41 -0.64 -5.30
N HIS A 89 7.74 0.27 -5.99
CA HIS A 89 7.61 1.66 -5.58
C HIS A 89 6.16 2.08 -5.74
N LYS A 90 5.70 2.94 -4.83
CA LYS A 90 4.37 3.53 -4.99
C LYS A 90 4.35 4.38 -6.26
N GLN A 91 3.35 4.15 -7.09
CA GLN A 91 3.07 4.97 -8.26
C GLN A 91 2.26 6.21 -7.85
N GLU A 92 2.56 7.34 -8.50
CA GLU A 92 1.79 8.57 -8.34
C GLU A 92 0.37 8.37 -8.87
N GLY A 93 -0.64 8.83 -8.13
CA GLY A 93 -2.06 8.65 -8.48
C GLY A 93 -2.70 7.32 -8.06
N LYS A 94 -1.96 6.27 -7.72
CA LYS A 94 -2.54 5.05 -7.14
C LYS A 94 -2.78 5.17 -5.64
N PRO A 95 -3.87 4.58 -5.10
CA PRO A 95 -4.13 4.56 -3.67
C PRO A 95 -3.03 3.79 -2.95
N LEU A 96 -2.72 4.22 -1.74
CA LEU A 96 -1.65 3.61 -0.96
C LEU A 96 -1.99 2.19 -0.51
N ARG A 97 -3.28 1.92 -0.34
CA ARG A 97 -3.82 0.58 -0.07
C ARG A 97 -3.36 -0.46 -1.09
N ASP A 98 -3.49 -0.20 -2.39
CA ASP A 98 -3.09 -1.15 -3.44
C ASP A 98 -1.58 -1.45 -3.39
N HIS A 99 -0.78 -0.45 -3.03
CA HIS A 99 0.66 -0.62 -2.83
C HIS A 99 0.96 -1.53 -1.64
N LEU A 100 0.27 -1.34 -0.51
CA LEU A 100 0.39 -2.21 0.67
C LEU A 100 -0.05 -3.65 0.37
N GLU A 101 -1.13 -3.84 -0.37
CA GLU A 101 -1.60 -5.16 -0.80
C GLU A 101 -0.56 -5.86 -1.69
N ASN A 102 0.05 -5.15 -2.63
CA ASN A 102 1.12 -5.70 -3.48
C ASN A 102 2.39 -6.04 -2.68
N LEU A 103 2.78 -5.21 -1.73
CA LEU A 103 3.91 -5.49 -0.84
C LEU A 103 3.64 -6.74 0.02
N ASN A 104 2.43 -6.87 0.59
CA ASN A 104 2.03 -8.04 1.36
C ASN A 104 2.05 -9.33 0.53
N LYS A 105 1.62 -9.28 -0.74
CA LYS A 105 1.71 -10.43 -1.66
C LYS A 105 3.16 -10.89 -1.83
N ILE A 106 4.09 -9.97 -2.10
CA ILE A 106 5.50 -10.31 -2.30
C ILE A 106 6.13 -10.84 -1.00
N LEU A 107 5.80 -10.28 0.17
CA LEU A 107 6.27 -10.79 1.45
C LEU A 107 5.75 -12.19 1.75
N LEU A 108 4.49 -12.48 1.37
CA LEU A 108 3.92 -13.82 1.48
C LEU A 108 4.64 -14.81 0.55
N ASP A 109 4.92 -14.41 -0.69
CA ASP A 109 5.69 -15.22 -1.64
C ASP A 109 7.12 -15.49 -1.13
N LEU A 110 7.79 -14.50 -0.55
CA LEU A 110 9.10 -14.68 0.07
C LEU A 110 9.05 -15.67 1.24
N ARG A 111 8.02 -15.58 2.09
CA ARG A 111 7.80 -16.53 3.18
C ARG A 111 7.55 -17.95 2.65
N ASN A 112 6.81 -18.08 1.55
CA ASN A 112 6.54 -19.35 0.89
C ASN A 112 7.83 -20.02 0.38
N VAL A 113 8.84 -19.24 -0.01
CA VAL A 113 10.17 -19.72 -0.45
C VAL A 113 11.17 -19.81 0.73
N GLU A 114 10.67 -19.81 1.98
CA GLU A 114 11.45 -19.88 3.24
C GLU A 114 12.43 -18.73 3.45
N VAL A 115 12.18 -17.57 2.83
CA VAL A 115 12.91 -16.33 3.13
C VAL A 115 12.16 -15.60 4.22
N LYS A 116 12.68 -15.65 5.45
CA LYS A 116 12.20 -14.81 6.54
C LYS A 116 12.67 -13.39 6.30
N VAL A 117 11.72 -12.45 6.26
CA VAL A 117 11.98 -11.01 6.31
C VAL A 117 11.64 -10.61 7.74
N GLU A 118 12.60 -10.00 8.44
CA GLU A 118 12.38 -9.50 9.80
C GLU A 118 11.36 -8.36 9.78
N ASP A 119 10.65 -8.13 10.89
CA ASP A 119 9.61 -7.09 10.94
C ASP A 119 10.21 -5.69 10.69
N GLU A 120 11.40 -5.45 11.24
CA GLU A 120 12.17 -4.22 11.02
C GLU A 120 12.56 -4.05 9.55
N ASP A 121 13.06 -5.11 8.91
CA ASP A 121 13.38 -5.10 7.47
C ASP A 121 12.13 -4.83 6.63
N ALA A 122 10.99 -5.44 6.96
CA ALA A 122 9.73 -5.21 6.27
C ALA A 122 9.28 -3.74 6.39
N ALA A 123 9.45 -3.13 7.57
CA ALA A 123 9.17 -1.73 7.83
C ALA A 123 10.08 -0.80 7.00
N LEU A 124 11.39 -1.07 6.98
CA LEU A 124 12.37 -0.33 6.18
C LEU A 124 12.08 -0.44 4.68
N ILE A 125 11.77 -1.63 4.18
CA ILE A 125 11.43 -1.87 2.77
C ILE A 125 10.16 -1.10 2.38
N LEU A 126 9.15 -1.08 3.25
CA LEU A 126 7.95 -0.27 3.04
C LEU A 126 8.30 1.22 2.93
N LEU A 127 9.13 1.76 3.82
CA LEU A 127 9.56 3.15 3.76
C LEU A 127 10.35 3.48 2.49
N VAL A 128 11.29 2.62 2.08
CA VAL A 128 12.06 2.75 0.83
C VAL A 128 11.16 2.75 -0.40
N SER A 129 10.15 1.88 -0.43
CA SER A 129 9.19 1.82 -1.54
C SER A 129 8.33 3.10 -1.67
N LEU A 130 8.23 3.89 -0.59
CA LEU A 130 7.46 5.12 -0.51
C LEU A 130 8.29 6.39 -0.73
N LEU A 131 9.63 6.32 -0.64
CA LEU A 131 10.54 7.46 -0.70
C LEU A 131 10.29 8.37 -1.92
N LYS A 132 9.93 7.80 -3.09
CA LYS A 132 9.71 8.59 -4.31
C LYS A 132 8.54 9.58 -4.19
N SER A 133 7.43 9.19 -3.58
CA SER A 133 6.24 10.05 -3.44
C SER A 133 6.13 10.71 -2.07
N TYR A 134 6.88 10.21 -1.07
CA TYR A 134 6.72 10.61 0.32
C TYR A 134 8.06 10.95 1.02
N LYS A 135 9.08 11.35 0.26
CA LYS A 135 10.44 11.67 0.75
C LYS A 135 10.46 12.43 2.08
N ASN A 136 9.84 13.62 2.12
CA ASN A 136 9.86 14.51 3.30
C ASN A 136 9.24 13.85 4.55
N PHE A 137 8.24 12.99 4.34
CA PHE A 137 7.63 12.27 5.44
C PHE A 137 8.50 11.16 5.96
N VAL A 138 9.14 10.40 5.06
CA VAL A 138 10.04 9.34 5.50
C VAL A 138 11.23 9.94 6.25
N GLU A 139 11.81 11.03 5.77
CA GLU A 139 12.88 11.75 6.49
C GLU A 139 12.42 12.23 7.88
N SER A 140 11.24 12.84 7.97
CA SER A 140 10.68 13.28 9.25
C SER A 140 10.32 12.11 10.19
N PHE A 141 9.85 10.99 9.65
CA PHE A 141 9.46 9.82 10.43
C PHE A 141 10.66 9.05 10.98
N MET A 142 11.75 9.00 10.22
CA MET A 142 13.01 8.36 10.61
C MET A 142 13.82 9.20 11.61
N THR A 143 13.56 10.52 11.68
CA THR A 143 14.27 11.40 12.59
C THR A 143 14.00 11.02 14.06
N GLY A 144 15.03 10.56 14.76
CA GLY A 144 14.98 10.23 16.19
C GLY A 144 14.42 8.85 16.52
N LYS A 145 14.24 7.95 15.55
CA LYS A 145 13.84 6.55 15.79
C LYS A 145 15.01 5.59 15.65
N GLU A 146 15.23 4.78 16.68
CA GLU A 146 16.25 3.71 16.68
C GLU A 146 15.65 2.33 16.34
N THR A 147 14.35 2.10 16.60
CA THR A 147 13.63 0.85 16.30
C THR A 147 12.36 1.11 15.51
N LEU A 148 11.96 0.14 14.69
CA LEU A 148 10.81 0.26 13.78
C LEU A 148 10.04 -1.04 13.67
N SER A 149 8.74 -1.00 13.98
CA SER A 149 7.81 -2.07 13.62
C SER A 149 7.02 -1.72 12.35
N LEU A 150 6.64 -2.75 11.59
CA LEU A 150 5.78 -2.61 10.42
C LEU A 150 4.43 -1.96 10.78
N GLU A 151 3.91 -2.23 11.97
CA GLU A 151 2.63 -1.69 12.43
C GLU A 151 2.71 -0.17 12.72
N ASP A 152 3.84 0.29 13.27
CA ASP A 152 4.10 1.71 13.49
C ASP A 152 4.15 2.49 12.18
N VAL A 153 4.79 1.91 11.15
CA VAL A 153 4.84 2.52 9.82
C VAL A 153 3.42 2.58 9.21
N ARG A 154 2.65 1.49 9.31
CA ARG A 154 1.27 1.44 8.80
C ARG A 154 0.35 2.45 9.49
N SER A 155 0.38 2.53 10.82
CA SER A 155 -0.48 3.43 11.57
C SER A 155 -0.24 4.90 11.20
N VAL A 156 1.02 5.32 11.13
CA VAL A 156 1.37 6.69 10.76
C VAL A 156 1.02 6.98 9.29
N ILE A 157 1.19 6.01 8.41
CA ILE A 157 0.75 6.09 7.03
C ILE A 157 -0.77 6.34 6.95
N HIS A 158 -1.57 5.56 7.67
CA HIS A 158 -3.03 5.70 7.67
C HIS A 158 -3.48 7.06 8.20
N VAL A 159 -2.88 7.55 9.29
CA VAL A 159 -3.18 8.88 9.83
C VAL A 159 -2.90 9.99 8.80
N ARG A 160 -1.83 9.83 8.02
CA ARG A 160 -1.49 10.80 6.99
C ARG A 160 -2.40 10.74 5.77
N GLU A 161 -2.76 9.55 5.31
CA GLU A 161 -3.69 9.37 4.20
C GLU A 161 -5.07 9.97 4.55
N TYR A 162 -5.53 9.77 5.78
CA TYR A 162 -6.73 10.41 6.32
C TYR A 162 -6.64 11.94 6.32
N ARG A 163 -5.51 12.51 6.76
CA ARG A 163 -5.26 13.97 6.71
C ARG A 163 -5.23 14.50 5.29
N GLN A 164 -4.62 13.77 4.34
CA GLN A 164 -4.60 14.16 2.93
C GLN A 164 -6.01 14.19 2.33
N GLN A 165 -6.82 13.16 2.55
CA GLN A 165 -8.21 13.14 2.09
C GLN A 165 -9.04 14.29 2.69
N ALA A 166 -8.86 14.60 3.98
CA ALA A 166 -9.51 15.76 4.60
C ALA A 166 -9.10 17.08 3.94
N THR A 167 -7.82 17.28 3.62
CA THR A 167 -7.36 18.48 2.89
C THR A 167 -7.86 18.55 1.45
N SER A 168 -7.93 17.42 0.73
CA SER A 168 -8.48 17.36 -0.62
C SER A 168 -9.97 17.70 -0.66
N SER A 169 -10.73 17.26 0.36
CA SER A 169 -12.15 17.63 0.52
C SER A 169 -12.34 19.10 0.91
N ALA A 170 -11.39 19.69 1.65
CA ALA A 170 -11.43 21.11 2.00
C ALA A 170 -11.07 22.02 0.81
N THR A 171 -10.21 21.57 -0.11
CA THR A 171 -9.82 22.35 -1.30
C THR A 171 -10.93 22.48 -2.35
N GLU A 172 -11.92 21.58 -2.39
CA GLU A 172 -13.11 21.78 -3.22
C GLU A 172 -14.08 22.82 -2.64
N SER A 173 -14.02 23.11 -1.33
CA SER A 173 -14.93 24.05 -0.66
C SER A 173 -14.32 25.40 -0.31
N GLN A 174 -13.02 25.62 -0.54
CA GLN A 174 -12.29 26.84 -0.14
C GLN A 174 -11.42 27.41 -1.27
N ALA A 175 -11.82 27.27 -2.54
CA ALA A 175 -11.15 27.91 -3.68
C ALA A 175 -11.54 29.38 -3.90
N SER A 176 -11.94 30.11 -2.85
CA SER A 176 -12.25 31.55 -2.93
C SER A 176 -11.85 32.23 -1.64
N GLY A 177 -10.59 32.68 -1.55
CA GLY A 177 -10.25 33.59 -0.47
C GLY A 177 -8.79 33.74 -0.07
N LEU A 178 -7.79 33.33 -0.86
CA LEU A 178 -6.40 33.67 -0.55
C LEU A 178 -5.65 34.08 -1.82
N SER A 179 -5.70 35.37 -2.13
CA SER A 179 -4.72 36.02 -2.99
C SER A 179 -4.18 37.23 -2.24
N ALA A 180 -3.10 37.00 -1.51
CA ALA A 180 -2.17 38.04 -1.14
C ALA A 180 -1.24 38.28 -2.34
N MET A 181 -1.38 39.41 -3.03
CA MET A 181 -0.26 39.98 -3.78
C MET A 181 -0.48 41.48 -3.98
N GLY A 182 0.48 42.26 -3.48
CA GLY A 182 0.53 43.69 -3.68
C GLY A 182 1.00 44.07 -5.08
N THR A 183 0.81 45.37 -5.34
CA THR A 183 1.50 46.22 -6.33
C THR A 183 1.21 46.01 -7.82
N GLY A 184 0.39 46.92 -8.39
CA GLY A 184 0.87 47.76 -9.50
C GLY A 184 0.14 47.71 -10.85
N GLN A 185 -0.69 48.74 -11.08
CA GLN A 185 -0.95 49.45 -12.36
C GLN A 185 -2.03 48.97 -13.38
N LYS A 186 -3.15 49.74 -13.37
CA LYS A 186 -3.64 50.69 -14.41
C LYS A 186 -4.84 50.35 -15.31
N LYS A 187 -5.75 51.36 -15.34
CA LYS A 187 -6.81 51.75 -16.30
C LYS A 187 -8.11 50.93 -16.24
N SER A 188 -9.33 51.46 -16.26
CA SER A 188 -9.88 52.82 -16.37
C SER A 188 -11.40 52.74 -16.05
N GLY A 189 -12.06 53.84 -15.66
CA GLY A 189 -13.53 53.98 -15.87
C GLY A 189 -14.43 54.28 -14.67
N LYS A 190 -14.34 55.50 -14.12
CA LYS A 190 -15.45 56.44 -13.86
C LYS A 190 -16.78 55.91 -13.24
N LYS A 191 -17.08 56.26 -11.98
CA LYS A 191 -18.28 57.04 -11.54
C LYS A 191 -18.26 57.40 -10.04
N LYS A 192 -18.88 58.55 -9.75
CA LYS A 192 -18.92 59.37 -8.52
C LYS A 192 -19.57 58.70 -7.31
N SER A 193 -19.11 59.03 -6.09
CA SER A 193 -19.89 59.81 -5.10
C SER A 193 -19.02 60.27 -3.92
N LYS A 194 -19.34 61.46 -3.40
CA LYS A 194 -18.64 62.21 -2.33
C LYS A 194 -18.96 61.64 -0.94
N SER A 195 -18.00 61.63 -0.02
CA SER A 195 -18.05 62.44 1.22
C SER A 195 -16.86 62.21 2.16
N LYS A 196 -16.35 63.33 2.72
CA LYS A 196 -15.57 63.53 3.97
C LYS A 196 -14.32 62.63 4.16
N GLY A 197 -13.08 63.10 4.07
CA GLY A 197 -12.51 64.28 4.73
C GLY A 197 -11.99 63.91 6.12
N GLY A 198 -10.65 63.78 6.28
CA GLY A 198 -10.02 63.74 7.62
C GLY A 198 -8.88 62.74 7.76
N SER A 199 -7.68 63.13 7.37
CA SER A 199 -6.42 62.55 7.86
C SER A 199 -6.35 62.69 9.38
N LYS A 200 -6.39 61.57 10.12
CA LYS A 200 -5.99 61.58 11.54
C LYS A 200 -4.47 61.67 11.58
N GLY A 201 -3.99 62.91 11.64
CA GLY A 201 -2.64 63.24 12.06
C GLY A 201 -2.47 62.93 13.55
N PHE A 202 -1.24 62.60 13.90
CA PHE A 202 -0.71 62.41 15.25
C PHE A 202 -1.10 63.59 16.17
N HIS A 203 -1.67 63.30 17.34
CA HIS A 203 -2.01 64.34 18.32
C HIS A 203 -0.81 64.59 19.26
N PRO A 204 -0.46 65.86 19.58
CA PRO A 204 0.68 66.20 20.45
C PRO A 204 0.64 65.67 21.90
N GLY A 205 -0.39 64.90 22.26
CA GLY A 205 -0.53 64.23 23.57
C GLY A 205 -0.54 62.71 23.48
N ASP A 206 -0.31 62.13 22.30
CA ASP A 206 -0.25 60.68 22.13
C ASP A 206 1.07 60.16 22.70
N ILE A 207 0.97 59.37 23.77
CA ILE A 207 2.10 58.73 24.45
C ILE A 207 2.38 57.39 23.80
N CYS A 208 3.62 57.17 23.34
CA CYS A 208 4.02 55.91 22.74
C CYS A 208 3.86 54.76 23.73
N ARG A 209 3.13 53.71 23.35
CA ARG A 209 2.87 52.55 24.22
C ARG A 209 4.12 51.73 24.56
N TYR A 210 5.20 51.87 23.79
CA TYR A 210 6.41 51.08 23.97
C TYR A 210 7.42 51.77 24.92
N CYS A 211 7.64 53.07 24.76
CA CYS A 211 8.62 53.83 25.56
C CYS A 211 7.98 54.88 26.49
N LYS A 212 6.66 55.06 26.45
CA LYS A 212 5.88 55.95 27.32
C LYS A 212 6.23 57.45 27.25
N GLU A 213 6.84 57.89 26.16
CA GLU A 213 7.13 59.31 25.91
C GLU A 213 6.18 59.90 24.83
N PRO A 214 5.79 61.18 24.94
CA PRO A 214 4.98 61.85 23.92
C PRO A 214 5.84 62.28 22.72
N GLY A 215 5.29 62.23 21.51
CA GLY A 215 5.85 62.96 20.35
C GLY A 215 6.42 62.14 19.18
N HIS A 216 6.27 60.81 19.14
CA HIS A 216 6.66 59.97 18.00
C HIS A 216 5.69 58.79 17.76
#